data_AF-A0A837RGN1-F1
#
_entry.id   AF-A0A837RGN1-F1
#
_cell.length_a   1.000
_cell.length_b   1.000
_cell.length_c   1.000
_cell.angle_alpha   90.00
_cell.angle_beta   90.00
_cell.angle_gamma   90.00
#
_symmetry.space_group_name_H-M   'P 1'
#
loop_
_entity.id
_entity.type
_entity.pdbx_description
1 polymer ?
#
loop_
_entity_poly.entity_id
_entity_poly.type
_entity_poly.pdbx_seq_one_letter_code
_entity_poly.pdbx_strand_id
1 'polypeptide(L)'
;MLSTIEKASELLKDDSVTVLEIEKFTKISQKKINEVRRMPENAMDLLTYSEAVALEDMYNNLQIDYINESNDNDFYKFVIRMGDWFSEAIENQEDYYDSEDAMPDDLKIASAIQELNNISTSNKSIMLDLYFSYMRNEQESA
;
A
#
# COMPACT_ATOMS: atom_id res chain seq x y z
N MET A 1 -2.49 5.10 -9.51
CA MET A 1 -2.62 3.83 -8.78
C MET A 1 -2.42 2.71 -9.77
N LEU A 2 -1.43 1.86 -9.53
CA LEU A 2 -1.18 0.68 -10.38
C LEU A 2 -1.92 -0.52 -9.78
N SER A 3 -2.48 -1.36 -10.64
CA SER A 3 -3.04 -2.66 -10.28
C SER A 3 -1.93 -3.65 -9.86
N THR A 4 -2.33 -4.76 -9.21
CA THR A 4 -1.43 -5.86 -8.83
C THR A 4 -0.55 -6.34 -9.99
N ILE A 5 -1.14 -6.54 -11.17
CA ILE A 5 -0.41 -7.01 -12.35
C ILE A 5 0.56 -5.94 -12.85
N GLU A 6 0.15 -4.67 -12.88
CA GLU A 6 1.05 -3.58 -13.29
C GLU A 6 2.25 -3.47 -12.34
N LYS A 7 2.04 -3.53 -11.02
CA LYS A 7 3.13 -3.51 -10.03
C LYS A 7 4.07 -4.71 -10.20
N ALA A 8 3.52 -5.91 -10.40
CA ALA A 8 4.32 -7.10 -10.68
C ALA A 8 5.13 -6.95 -11.99
N SER A 9 4.52 -6.42 -13.05
CA SER A 9 5.19 -6.17 -14.33
C SER A 9 6.30 -5.12 -14.20
N GLU A 10 6.08 -4.04 -13.45
CA GLU A 10 7.11 -3.01 -13.22
C GLU A 10 8.30 -3.59 -12.43
N LEU A 11 8.06 -4.37 -11.38
CA LEU A 11 9.13 -5.08 -10.66
C LEU A 11 9.95 -6.01 -11.58
N LEU A 12 9.27 -6.70 -12.50
CA LEU A 12 9.95 -7.62 -13.41
C LEU A 12 10.77 -6.90 -14.48
N LYS A 13 10.42 -5.66 -14.85
CA LYS A 13 11.19 -4.80 -15.75
C LYS A 13 12.36 -4.10 -15.06
N ASP A 14 12.37 -4.06 -13.73
CA ASP A 14 13.44 -3.42 -12.96
C ASP A 14 14.71 -4.31 -12.97
N ASP A 15 15.70 -3.87 -13.74
CA ASP A 15 17.00 -4.54 -13.87
C ASP A 15 17.89 -4.39 -12.63
N SER A 16 17.55 -3.47 -11.71
CA SER A 16 18.28 -3.34 -10.43
C SER A 16 17.97 -4.48 -9.47
N VAL A 17 16.82 -5.13 -9.63
CA VAL A 17 16.40 -6.28 -8.83
C VAL A 17 16.81 -7.57 -9.52
N THR A 18 17.58 -8.41 -8.85
CA THR A 18 18.05 -9.68 -9.44
C THR A 18 16.96 -10.76 -9.38
N VAL A 19 17.03 -11.71 -10.32
CA VAL A 19 16.15 -12.90 -10.31
C VAL A 19 16.27 -13.69 -9.01
N LEU A 20 17.47 -13.72 -8.42
CA LEU A 20 17.72 -14.41 -7.16
C LEU A 20 17.00 -13.74 -5.97
N GLU A 21 16.98 -12.41 -5.94
CA GLU A 21 16.23 -11.65 -4.92
C GLU A 21 14.74 -11.89 -5.03
N ILE A 22 14.21 -11.86 -6.26
CA ILE A 22 12.79 -12.15 -6.53
C ILE A 22 12.45 -13.56 -6.09
N GLU A 23 13.22 -14.58 -6.48
CA GLU A 23 12.97 -15.96 -6.06
C GLU A 23 13.02 -16.11 -4.53
N LYS A 24 14.02 -15.52 -3.88
CA LYS A 24 14.19 -15.63 -2.43
C LYS A 24 12.98 -15.06 -1.69
N PHE A 25 12.45 -13.94 -2.16
CA PHE A 25 11.31 -13.25 -1.58
C PHE A 25 9.98 -13.97 -1.91
N THR A 26 9.71 -14.17 -3.19
CA THR A 26 8.39 -14.62 -3.69
C THR A 26 8.21 -16.14 -3.72
N LYS A 27 9.31 -16.91 -3.66
CA LYS A 27 9.36 -18.36 -3.92
C LYS A 27 8.98 -18.78 -5.34
N ILE A 28 8.85 -17.82 -6.27
CA ILE A 28 8.67 -18.10 -7.69
C ILE A 28 10.00 -18.63 -8.24
N SER A 29 9.97 -19.73 -8.99
CA SER A 29 11.20 -20.32 -9.54
C SER A 29 11.93 -19.35 -10.49
N GLN A 30 13.26 -19.34 -10.48
CA GLN A 30 14.05 -18.53 -11.41
C GLN A 30 13.67 -18.76 -12.87
N LYS A 31 13.35 -20.02 -13.23
CA LYS A 31 12.90 -20.35 -14.60
C LYS A 31 11.67 -19.54 -14.98
N LYS A 32 10.68 -19.48 -14.07
CA LYS A 32 9.44 -18.75 -14.31
C LYS A 32 9.64 -17.25 -14.33
N ILE A 33 10.44 -16.71 -13.39
CA ILE A 33 10.79 -15.28 -13.39
C ILE A 33 11.45 -14.88 -14.71
N ASN A 34 12.42 -15.66 -15.18
CA ASN A 34 13.10 -15.40 -16.45
C ASN A 34 12.16 -15.51 -17.67
N GLU A 35 11.17 -16.41 -17.62
CA GLU A 35 10.15 -16.51 -18.68
C GLU A 35 9.30 -15.23 -18.72
N VAL A 36 8.79 -14.79 -17.57
CA VAL A 36 7.93 -13.60 -17.50
C VAL A 36 8.71 -12.33 -17.83
N ARG A 37 9.97 -12.20 -17.38
CA ARG A 37 10.84 -11.04 -17.70
C ARG A 37 11.08 -10.83 -19.19
N ARG A 38 11.03 -11.88 -20.00
CA ARG A 38 11.18 -11.77 -21.46
C ARG A 38 9.95 -11.19 -22.13
N MET A 39 8.80 -11.26 -21.47
CA MET A 39 7.48 -10.83 -21.97
C MET A 39 6.65 -10.24 -20.82
N PRO A 40 7.10 -9.15 -20.17
CA PRO A 40 6.46 -8.61 -18.97
C PRO A 40 5.04 -8.08 -19.22
N GLU A 41 4.72 -7.72 -20.46
CA GLU A 41 3.37 -7.40 -20.93
C GLU A 41 2.40 -8.59 -20.85
N ASN A 42 2.90 -9.83 -20.90
CA ASN A 42 2.12 -11.06 -20.79
C ASN A 42 2.11 -11.61 -19.36
N ALA A 43 2.50 -10.81 -18.36
CA ALA A 43 2.54 -11.24 -16.97
C ALA A 43 1.19 -11.80 -16.48
N MET A 44 0.07 -11.24 -16.96
CA MET A 44 -1.29 -11.70 -16.62
C MET A 44 -1.55 -13.15 -17.06
N ASP A 45 -0.98 -13.58 -18.18
CA ASP A 45 -1.17 -14.94 -18.72
C ASP A 45 -0.17 -15.94 -18.10
N LEU A 46 0.96 -15.44 -17.62
CA LEU A 46 2.06 -16.27 -17.17
C LEU A 46 2.10 -16.47 -15.66
N LEU A 47 1.60 -15.53 -14.87
CA LEU A 47 1.59 -15.60 -13.41
C LEU A 47 0.25 -16.10 -12.88
N THR A 48 0.30 -16.93 -11.86
CA THR A 48 -0.88 -17.14 -11.01
C THR A 48 -1.16 -15.89 -10.17
N TYR A 49 -2.40 -15.74 -9.71
CA TYR A 49 -2.78 -14.60 -8.87
C TYR A 49 -1.91 -14.49 -7.60
N SER A 50 -1.63 -15.60 -6.93
CA SER A 50 -0.76 -15.62 -5.74
C SER A 50 0.66 -15.17 -6.04
N GLU A 51 1.20 -15.51 -7.22
CA GLU A 51 2.53 -15.07 -7.63
C GLU A 51 2.55 -13.59 -7.95
N ALA A 52 1.50 -13.08 -8.61
CA ALA A 52 1.34 -11.65 -8.85
C ALA A 52 1.23 -10.84 -7.55
N VAL A 53 0.48 -11.32 -6.56
CA VAL A 53 0.39 -10.70 -5.22
C VAL A 53 1.74 -10.73 -4.50
N ALA A 54 2.51 -11.82 -4.60
CA ALA A 54 3.84 -11.89 -3.99
C ALA A 54 4.83 -10.89 -4.62
N LEU A 55 4.76 -10.72 -5.95
CA LEU A 55 5.54 -9.72 -6.67
C LEU A 55 5.08 -8.29 -6.33
N GLU A 56 3.77 -8.05 -6.21
CA GLU A 56 3.25 -6.77 -5.73
C GLU A 56 3.75 -6.44 -4.32
N ASP A 57 3.76 -7.40 -3.39
CA ASP A 57 4.25 -7.15 -2.03
C ASP A 57 5.74 -6.81 -2.03
N MET A 58 6.55 -7.50 -2.86
CA MET A 58 7.96 -7.16 -3.04
C MET A 58 8.14 -5.75 -3.61
N TYR A 59 7.37 -5.41 -4.65
CA TYR A 59 7.39 -4.08 -5.26
C TYR A 59 7.07 -2.99 -4.22
N ASN A 60 5.99 -3.18 -3.46
CA ASN A 60 5.58 -2.23 -2.43
C ASN A 60 6.66 -2.09 -1.34
N ASN A 61 7.32 -3.18 -0.92
CA ASN A 61 8.42 -3.10 0.06
C ASN A 61 9.59 -2.28 -0.48
N LEU A 62 10.00 -2.51 -1.74
CA LEU A 62 11.08 -1.73 -2.36
C LEU A 62 10.74 -0.24 -2.45
N GLN A 63 9.49 0.10 -2.76
CA GLN A 63 9.03 1.50 -2.75
C GLN A 63 9.11 2.12 -1.35
N ILE A 64 8.63 1.40 -0.33
CA ILE A 64 8.66 1.86 1.07
C ILE A 64 10.11 2.08 1.53
N ASP A 65 10.98 1.10 1.29
CA ASP A 65 12.39 1.17 1.66
C ASP A 65 13.06 2.36 0.99
N TYR A 66 12.85 2.53 -0.32
CA TYR A 66 13.39 3.67 -1.07
C TYR A 66 12.91 5.03 -0.52
N ILE A 67 11.61 5.18 -0.23
CA ILE A 67 11.05 6.41 0.34
C ILE A 67 11.69 6.71 1.70
N ASN A 68 11.77 5.72 2.57
CA ASN A 68 12.30 5.91 3.91
C ASN A 68 13.80 6.22 3.93
N GLU A 69 14.57 5.57 3.07
CA GLU A 69 16.01 5.86 2.90
C GLU A 69 16.25 7.25 2.31
N SER A 70 15.40 7.67 1.38
CA SER A 70 15.55 8.96 0.69
C SER A 70 15.07 10.16 1.51
N ASN A 71 14.05 9.96 2.36
CA ASN A 71 13.32 11.05 3.02
C ASN A 71 13.23 10.90 4.56
N ASP A 72 14.27 10.41 5.24
CA ASP A 72 14.29 10.30 6.72
C ASP A 72 13.02 9.62 7.29
N ASN A 73 12.73 8.41 6.84
CA ASN A 73 11.59 7.61 7.30
C ASN A 73 10.21 8.27 7.08
N ASP A 74 10.07 9.09 6.05
CA ASP A 74 8.84 9.86 5.77
C ASP A 74 7.60 9.01 5.63
N PHE A 75 7.69 7.84 4.97
CA PHE A 75 6.56 6.94 4.84
C PHE A 75 6.07 6.45 6.21
N TYR A 76 6.99 6.11 7.12
CA TYR A 76 6.61 5.70 8.48
C TYR A 76 6.01 6.85 9.30
N LYS A 77 6.54 8.07 9.16
CA LYS A 77 5.95 9.26 9.80
C LYS A 77 4.53 9.50 9.29
N PHE A 78 4.31 9.34 7.99
CA PHE A 78 2.99 9.42 7.38
C PHE A 78 2.02 8.36 7.93
N VAL A 79 2.46 7.10 8.04
CA VAL A 79 1.65 6.01 8.59
C VAL A 79 1.21 6.31 10.03
N ILE A 80 2.12 6.82 10.87
CA ILE A 80 1.79 7.23 12.25
C ILE A 80 0.73 8.34 12.23
N ARG A 81 0.95 9.39 11.43
CA ARG A 81 0.01 10.52 11.32
C ARG A 81 -1.38 10.10 10.84
N MET A 82 -1.46 9.15 9.90
CA MET A 82 -2.73 8.58 9.45
C MET A 82 -3.42 7.82 10.59
N GLY A 83 -2.68 7.05 11.39
CA GLY A 83 -3.20 6.36 12.57
C GLY A 83 -3.77 7.34 13.59
N ASP A 84 -3.02 8.39 13.93
CA ASP A 84 -3.46 9.44 14.86
C ASP A 84 -4.75 10.13 14.36
N TRP A 85 -4.83 10.43 13.05
CA TRP A 85 -6.02 11.03 12.45
C TRP A 85 -7.25 10.11 12.54
N PHE A 86 -7.09 8.81 12.28
CA PHE A 86 -8.19 7.86 12.45
C PHE A 86 -8.64 7.76 13.91
N SER A 87 -7.71 7.74 14.85
CA SER A 87 -8.03 7.74 16.29
C SER A 87 -8.81 9.00 16.70
N GLU A 88 -8.34 10.18 16.31
CA GLU A 88 -9.03 11.45 16.58
C GLU A 88 -10.43 11.46 15.93
N ALA A 89 -10.56 10.95 14.70
CA ALA A 89 -11.85 10.87 14.03
C ALA A 89 -12.84 9.94 14.75
N ILE A 90 -12.38 8.82 15.31
CA ILE A 90 -13.22 7.91 16.12
C ILE A 90 -13.65 8.58 17.42
N GLU A 91 -12.69 9.15 18.16
CA GLU A 91 -12.95 9.85 19.44
C GLU A 91 -13.99 10.96 19.25
N ASN A 92 -13.86 11.75 18.19
CA ASN A 92 -14.85 12.79 17.87
C ASN A 92 -16.27 12.22 17.67
N GLN A 93 -16.43 11.06 17.01
CA GLN A 93 -17.75 10.45 16.82
C GLN A 93 -18.31 9.87 18.12
N GLU A 94 -17.46 9.31 18.98
CA GLU A 94 -17.86 8.84 20.31
C GLU A 94 -18.31 10.02 21.20
N ASP A 95 -17.59 11.14 21.17
CA ASP A 95 -17.95 12.37 21.88
C ASP A 95 -19.28 12.96 21.38
N TYR A 96 -19.55 12.92 20.07
CA TYR A 96 -20.84 13.35 19.51
C TYR A 96 -22.00 12.46 19.95
N TYR A 97 -21.77 11.15 20.04
CA TYR A 97 -22.77 10.20 20.51
C TYR A 97 -23.21 10.48 21.95
N ASP A 98 -22.30 10.96 22.80
CA ASP A 98 -22.59 11.33 24.19
C ASP A 98 -23.18 12.76 24.34
N SER A 99 -23.33 13.50 23.23
CA SER A 99 -23.83 14.87 23.21
C SER A 99 -25.35 14.99 23.09
N GLU A 100 -25.90 16.18 23.36
CA GLU A 100 -27.33 16.46 23.17
C GLU A 100 -27.77 16.43 21.69
N ASP A 101 -26.81 16.53 20.76
CA ASP A 101 -27.02 16.52 19.31
C ASP A 101 -26.76 15.13 18.68
N ALA A 102 -26.59 14.09 19.51
CA ALA A 102 -26.26 12.74 19.07
C ALA A 102 -27.20 12.19 17.99
N MET A 103 -26.62 11.70 16.90
CA MET A 103 -27.34 11.00 15.86
C MET A 103 -27.32 9.48 16.10
N PRO A 104 -28.39 8.74 15.73
CA PRO A 104 -28.46 7.30 15.96
C PRO A 104 -27.39 6.46 15.24
N ASP A 105 -26.67 7.05 14.29
CA ASP A 105 -25.65 6.40 13.46
C ASP A 105 -24.21 6.83 13.77
N ASP A 106 -23.96 7.72 14.74
CA ASP A 106 -22.59 8.16 15.09
C ASP A 106 -21.68 6.97 15.45
N LEU A 107 -22.16 6.02 16.26
CA LEU A 107 -21.41 4.79 16.58
C LEU A 107 -21.17 3.89 15.35
N LYS A 108 -22.07 3.92 14.35
CA LYS A 108 -21.86 3.19 13.09
C LYS A 108 -20.80 3.87 12.24
N ILE A 109 -20.74 5.20 12.26
CA ILE A 109 -19.71 5.97 11.58
C ILE A 109 -18.36 5.71 12.24
N ALA A 110 -18.25 5.79 13.57
CA ALA A 110 -17.04 5.41 14.32
C ALA A 110 -16.55 4.00 13.93
N SER A 111 -17.46 3.02 13.89
CA SER A 111 -17.13 1.65 13.48
C SER A 111 -16.63 1.57 12.02
N ALA A 112 -17.22 2.35 11.11
CA ALA A 112 -16.78 2.41 9.72
C ALA A 112 -15.39 3.05 9.59
N ILE A 113 -15.10 4.10 10.36
CA ILE A 113 -13.78 4.74 10.41
C ILE A 113 -12.72 3.77 10.92
N GLN A 114 -13.01 3.01 11.98
CA GLN A 114 -12.13 1.97 12.48
C GLN A 114 -11.84 0.91 11.42
N GLU A 115 -12.84 0.49 10.64
CA GLU A 115 -12.64 -0.49 9.58
C GLU A 115 -11.80 0.06 8.42
N LEU A 116 -11.97 1.34 8.07
CA LEU A 116 -11.08 2.01 7.11
C LEU A 116 -9.63 2.06 7.60
N ASN A 117 -9.41 2.31 8.89
CA ASN A 117 -8.07 2.24 9.50
C ASN A 117 -7.49 0.81 9.39
N ASN A 118 -8.28 -0.22 9.73
CA ASN A 118 -7.85 -1.62 9.63
C ASN A 118 -7.48 -2.02 8.19
N ILE A 119 -8.30 -1.62 7.21
CA ILE A 119 -8.06 -1.92 5.78
C ILE A 119 -6.79 -1.21 5.29
N SER A 120 -6.64 0.09 5.60
CA SER A 120 -5.50 0.86 5.13
C SER A 120 -4.17 0.38 5.74
N THR A 121 -4.17 0.01 7.02
CA THR A 121 -2.96 -0.47 7.72
C THR A 121 -2.59 -1.91 7.39
N SER A 122 -3.56 -2.75 7.00
CA SER A 122 -3.30 -4.13 6.58
C SER A 122 -2.84 -4.28 5.12
N ASN A 123 -3.05 -3.25 4.29
CA ASN A 123 -2.72 -3.27 2.87
C ASN A 123 -1.71 -2.17 2.50
N LYS A 124 -0.43 -2.56 2.33
CA LYS A 124 0.66 -1.66 1.92
C LYS A 124 0.37 -0.91 0.62
N SER A 125 -0.33 -1.55 -0.31
CA SER A 125 -0.71 -0.99 -1.60
C SER A 125 -1.56 0.27 -1.41
N ILE A 126 -2.61 0.15 -0.58
CA ILE A 126 -3.52 1.25 -0.22
C ILE A 126 -2.75 2.36 0.52
N MET A 127 -1.92 1.99 1.49
CA MET A 127 -1.17 2.97 2.28
C MET A 127 -0.15 3.76 1.43
N LEU A 128 0.51 3.11 0.47
CA LEU A 128 1.37 3.77 -0.52
C LEU A 128 0.59 4.73 -1.42
N ASP A 129 -0.59 4.32 -1.89
CA ASP A 129 -1.43 5.21 -2.71
C ASP A 129 -1.90 6.44 -1.94
N LEU A 130 -2.25 6.28 -0.65
CA LEU A 130 -2.57 7.40 0.24
C LEU A 130 -1.35 8.31 0.45
N TYR A 131 -0.17 7.74 0.68
CA TYR A 131 1.08 8.50 0.82
C TYR A 131 1.39 9.33 -0.43
N PHE A 132 1.34 8.73 -1.63
CA PHE A 132 1.60 9.47 -2.87
C PHE A 132 0.54 10.54 -3.16
N SER A 133 -0.69 10.36 -2.69
CA SER A 133 -1.74 11.38 -2.77
C SER A 133 -1.46 12.54 -1.82
N TYR A 134 -1.04 12.24 -0.58
CA TYR A 134 -0.61 13.23 0.40
C TYR A 134 0.55 14.10 -0.12
N MET A 135 1.61 13.47 -0.62
CA MET A 135 2.80 14.17 -1.12
C MET A 135 2.52 15.05 -2.35
N ARG A 136 1.59 14.62 -3.23
CA ARG A 136 1.21 15.42 -4.41
C ARG A 136 0.53 16.72 -4.01
N ASN A 137 -0.38 16.64 -3.03
CA ASN A 137 -1.09 17.82 -2.54
C ASN A 137 -0.14 18.80 -1.84
N GLU A 138 0.88 18.32 -1.12
CA GLU A 138 1.90 19.20 -0.55
C GLU A 138 2.70 19.95 -1.63
N GLN A 139 3.05 19.29 -2.74
CA GLN A 139 3.77 19.92 -3.85
C GLN A 139 2.92 20.94 -4.62
N GLU A 140 1.61 20.74 -4.72
CA GLU A 140 0.69 21.71 -5.34
C GLU A 140 0.37 22.91 -4.44
N SER A 141 0.59 22.77 -3.12
CA SER A 141 0.32 23.79 -2.12
C SER A 141 1.55 24.63 -1.73
N ALA A 142 2.72 24.30 -2.27
CA ALA A 142 4.02 24.97 -2.05
C ALA A 142 4.41 25.89 -3.22
#